data_AF-A0AAV4B112-F1
#
_entry.id   AF-A0AAV4B112-F1
#
_cell.length_a   1.000
_cell.length_b   1.000
_cell.length_c   1.000
_cell.angle_alpha   90.00
_cell.angle_beta   90.00
_cell.angle_gamma   90.00
#
_symmetry.space_group_name_H-M   'P 1'
#
loop_
_entity.id
_entity.type
_entity.pdbx_description
1 polymer ?
#
loop_
_entity_poly.entity_id
_entity_poly.type
_entity_poly.pdbx_seq_one_letter_code
_entity_poly.pdbx_strand_id
1 'polypeptide(L)'
;MWPESEGRRGPNEVASCLFDYMKERSLQSVKEIHMFSNNCGGQDRNRYVAFALWFARNHLSLSKITHTFLEKGHTETENDSIHATIERATRRLEVYTPDQWYTAVRAARVSKQPYKVKEMTAKDFVDFKSMSNKVKNLQLVTMGRKLCGAEPGSLP
;
A
#
# COMPACT_ATOMS: atom_id res chain seq x y z
N MET A 1 8.47 7.15 -2.74
CA MET A 1 9.84 6.83 -2.31
C MET A 1 10.28 7.86 -1.30
N TRP A 2 11.06 7.46 -0.32
CA TRP A 2 11.59 8.33 0.74
C TRP A 2 12.94 7.76 1.19
N PRO A 3 13.86 8.58 1.69
CA PRO A 3 15.05 8.09 2.36
C PRO A 3 14.70 7.61 3.77
N GLU A 4 15.55 6.76 4.35
CA GLU A 4 15.31 6.19 5.68
C GLU A 4 15.26 7.24 6.80
N SER A 5 15.84 8.42 6.58
CA SER A 5 15.73 9.58 7.48
C SER A 5 14.32 10.15 7.59
N GLU A 6 13.47 9.98 6.57
CA GLU A 6 12.11 10.51 6.54
C GLU A 6 11.07 9.51 7.05
N GLY A 7 11.34 8.21 6.93
CA GLY A 7 10.38 7.18 7.31
C GLY A 7 10.97 5.78 7.27
N ARG A 8 10.37 4.86 8.02
CA ARG A 8 10.77 3.45 8.01
C ARG A 8 10.09 2.72 6.85
N ARG A 9 10.14 1.39 6.86
CA ARG A 9 9.48 0.52 5.86
C ARG A 9 8.34 -0.28 6.47
N GLY A 10 7.65 0.32 7.45
CA GLY A 10 6.62 -0.31 8.24
C GLY A 10 5.23 -0.19 7.61
N PRO A 11 4.21 -0.73 8.32
CA PRO A 11 2.84 -0.75 7.82
C PRO A 11 2.20 0.64 7.75
N ASN A 12 2.65 1.60 8.57
CA ASN A 12 2.13 2.98 8.51
C ASN A 12 2.59 3.68 7.23
N GLU A 13 3.86 3.53 6.85
CA GLU A 13 4.38 4.12 5.62
C GLU A 13 3.71 3.51 4.39
N VAL A 14 3.56 2.18 4.35
CA VAL A 14 2.84 1.48 3.28
C VAL A 14 1.37 1.92 3.20
N ALA A 15 0.67 1.95 4.34
CA ALA A 15 -0.72 2.39 4.41
C ALA A 15 -0.90 3.85 3.96
N SER A 16 0.04 4.72 4.29
CA SER A 16 0.04 6.13 3.88
C SER A 16 0.21 6.27 2.36
N CYS A 17 1.12 5.50 1.76
CA CYS A 17 1.27 5.44 0.30
C CYS A 17 -0.03 5.01 -0.39
N LEU A 18 -0.68 3.96 0.13
CA LEU A 18 -1.95 3.46 -0.40
C LEU A 18 -3.06 4.50 -0.25
N PHE A 19 -3.17 5.15 0.92
CA PHE A 19 -4.16 6.19 1.16
C PHE A 19 -3.99 7.39 0.23
N ASP A 20 -2.77 7.87 0.06
CA ASP A 20 -2.45 8.97 -0.85
C ASP A 20 -2.78 8.62 -2.31
N TYR A 21 -2.44 7.39 -2.75
CA TYR A 21 -2.83 6.90 -4.06
C TYR A 21 -4.35 6.86 -4.25
N MET A 22 -5.08 6.30 -3.28
CA MET A 22 -6.55 6.24 -3.31
C MET A 22 -7.17 7.64 -3.33
N LYS A 23 -6.59 8.59 -2.60
CA LYS A 23 -7.01 9.99 -2.63
C LYS A 23 -6.84 10.58 -4.03
N GLU A 24 -5.67 10.41 -4.67
CA GLU A 24 -5.43 10.85 -6.05
C GLU A 24 -6.46 10.24 -7.02
N ARG A 25 -6.73 8.93 -6.91
CA ARG A 25 -7.71 8.25 -7.77
C ARG A 25 -9.15 8.68 -7.53
N SER A 26 -9.52 8.95 -6.27
CA SER A 26 -10.86 9.43 -5.94
C SER A 26 -11.15 10.82 -6.54
N LEU A 27 -10.13 11.69 -6.62
CA LEU A 27 -10.22 12.98 -7.30
C LEU A 27 -10.38 12.82 -8.82
N GLN A 28 -9.86 11.74 -9.39
CA GLN A 28 -10.06 11.35 -10.79
C GLN A 28 -11.40 10.63 -11.02
N SER A 29 -12.33 10.70 -10.06
CA SER A 29 -13.66 10.07 -10.11
C SER A 29 -13.65 8.54 -10.24
N VAL A 30 -12.52 7.88 -9.92
CA VAL A 30 -12.48 6.42 -9.79
C VAL A 30 -13.38 6.00 -8.63
N LYS A 31 -14.22 4.99 -8.86
CA LYS A 31 -15.16 4.47 -7.84
C LYS A 31 -14.69 3.15 -7.24
N GLU A 32 -14.09 2.29 -8.04
CA GLU A 32 -13.69 0.95 -7.59
C GLU A 32 -12.20 0.76 -7.72
N ILE A 33 -11.59 0.21 -6.68
CA ILE A 33 -10.16 -0.11 -6.64
C ILE A 33 -10.00 -1.59 -6.37
N HIS A 34 -9.26 -2.27 -7.24
CA HIS A 34 -8.85 -3.65 -7.09
C HIS A 34 -7.34 -3.67 -6.90
N MET A 35 -6.89 -4.30 -5.82
CA MET A 35 -5.47 -4.41 -5.51
C MET A 35 -5.11 -5.88 -5.24
N PHE A 36 -3.94 -6.27 -5.71
CA PHE A 36 -3.36 -7.58 -5.50
C PHE A 36 -2.08 -7.41 -4.69
N SER A 37 -1.93 -8.19 -3.63
CA SER A 37 -0.72 -8.19 -2.82
C SER A 37 -0.22 -9.60 -2.57
N ASN A 38 1.08 -9.70 -2.30
CA ASN A 38 1.64 -10.90 -1.72
C ASN A 38 1.16 -11.07 -0.27
N ASN A 39 1.49 -12.19 0.35
CA ASN A 39 1.05 -12.52 1.70
C ASN A 39 1.98 -11.97 2.81
N CYS A 40 2.72 -10.89 2.56
CA CYS A 40 3.68 -10.32 3.51
C CYS A 40 2.96 -9.69 4.71
N GLY A 41 3.08 -10.30 5.89
CA GLY A 41 2.40 -9.82 7.10
C GLY A 41 2.93 -8.48 7.62
N GLY A 42 4.22 -8.17 7.39
CA GLY A 42 4.83 -6.93 7.87
C GLY A 42 4.36 -5.68 7.11
N GLN A 43 4.08 -5.84 5.81
CA GLN A 43 3.78 -4.72 4.91
C GLN A 43 2.33 -4.72 4.44
N ASP A 44 1.85 -5.84 3.88
CA ASP A 44 0.56 -5.88 3.18
C ASP A 44 -0.56 -6.48 4.03
N ARG A 45 -0.35 -7.68 4.58
CA ARG A 45 -1.37 -8.43 5.31
C ARG A 45 -1.34 -8.13 6.80
N ASN A 46 -1.70 -6.91 7.17
CA ASN A 46 -1.85 -6.50 8.56
C ASN A 46 -3.09 -5.62 8.79
N ARG A 47 -3.49 -5.51 10.06
CA ARG A 47 -4.67 -4.73 10.48
C ARG A 47 -4.57 -3.24 10.15
N TYR A 48 -3.37 -2.68 10.05
CA TYR A 48 -3.18 -1.24 9.87
C TYR A 48 -3.42 -0.84 8.41
N VAL A 49 -2.91 -1.63 7.46
CA VAL A 49 -3.25 -1.49 6.03
C VAL A 49 -4.74 -1.67 5.82
N ALA A 50 -5.33 -2.73 6.36
CA ALA A 50 -6.76 -2.95 6.19
C ALA A 50 -7.62 -1.85 6.83
N PHE A 51 -7.20 -1.32 7.99
CA PHE A 51 -7.83 -0.13 8.58
C PHE A 51 -7.71 1.09 7.67
N ALA A 52 -6.55 1.31 7.04
CA ALA A 52 -6.35 2.42 6.11
C ALA A 52 -7.23 2.28 4.85
N LEU A 53 -7.42 1.06 4.31
CA LEU A 53 -8.36 0.81 3.22
C LEU A 53 -9.81 1.10 3.63
N TRP A 54 -10.22 0.63 4.81
CA TRP A 54 -11.54 0.94 5.36
C TRP A 54 -11.73 2.45 5.55
N PHE A 55 -10.74 3.12 6.14
CA PHE A 55 -10.74 4.57 6.33
C PHE A 55 -10.85 5.30 4.99
N ALA A 56 -10.08 4.90 3.99
CA ALA A 56 -10.14 5.44 2.64
C ALA A 56 -11.52 5.30 2.02
N ARG A 57 -12.18 4.14 2.14
CA ARG A 57 -13.56 3.97 1.64
C ARG A 57 -14.49 4.99 2.32
N ASN A 58 -14.44 5.12 3.64
CA ASN A 58 -15.41 5.95 4.38
C ASN A 58 -15.19 7.46 4.18
N HIS A 59 -13.96 7.89 3.90
CA HIS A 59 -13.61 9.31 3.79
C HIS A 59 -13.34 9.79 2.36
N LEU A 60 -13.24 8.90 1.38
CA LEU A 60 -13.07 9.24 -0.04
C LEU A 60 -14.31 8.83 -0.85
N SER A 61 -14.44 9.39 -2.05
CA SER A 61 -15.55 9.16 -2.97
C SER A 61 -15.50 7.80 -3.71
N LEU A 62 -14.97 6.76 -3.05
CA LEU A 62 -14.83 5.38 -3.55
C LEU A 62 -16.06 4.57 -3.18
N SER A 63 -16.62 3.78 -4.10
CA SER A 63 -17.73 2.84 -3.80
C SER A 63 -17.22 1.55 -3.17
N LYS A 64 -16.14 0.98 -3.69
CA LYS A 64 -15.65 -0.35 -3.35
C LYS A 64 -14.13 -0.44 -3.41
N ILE A 65 -13.53 -1.13 -2.43
CA ILE A 65 -12.11 -1.49 -2.42
C ILE A 65 -12.03 -3.01 -2.25
N THR A 66 -11.34 -3.68 -3.16
CA THR A 66 -11.12 -5.13 -3.13
C THR A 66 -9.63 -5.40 -3.00
N HIS A 67 -9.23 -6.06 -1.90
CA HIS A 67 -7.84 -6.46 -1.66
C HIS A 67 -7.71 -7.98 -1.73
N THR A 68 -7.09 -8.44 -2.81
CA THR A 68 -6.88 -9.86 -3.09
C THR A 68 -5.45 -10.26 -2.72
N PHE A 69 -5.29 -11.39 -2.04
CA PHE A 69 -3.98 -11.95 -1.70
C PHE A 69 -3.68 -13.15 -2.59
N LEU A 70 -2.46 -13.20 -3.13
CA LEU A 70 -2.01 -14.31 -3.96
C LEU A 70 -1.77 -15.58 -3.13
N GLU A 71 -2.02 -16.74 -3.73
CA GLU A 71 -1.74 -18.04 -3.13
C GLU A 71 -0.23 -18.26 -2.97
N LYS A 72 0.15 -19.03 -1.95
CA LYS A 72 1.55 -19.38 -1.72
C LYS A 72 2.09 -20.18 -2.92
N GLY A 73 3.23 -19.78 -3.47
CA GLY A 73 3.85 -20.43 -4.63
C GLY A 73 3.61 -19.72 -5.98
N HIS A 74 2.69 -18.76 -6.03
CA HIS A 74 2.44 -17.91 -7.21
C HIS A 74 2.60 -16.42 -6.84
N THR A 75 3.72 -16.08 -6.21
CA THR A 75 3.97 -14.75 -5.65
C THR A 75 4.68 -13.78 -6.59
N GLU A 76 4.98 -14.19 -7.82
CA GLU A 76 5.59 -13.31 -8.82
C GLU A 76 4.58 -12.24 -9.25
N THR A 77 4.81 -11.01 -8.81
CA THR A 77 3.95 -9.86 -9.06
C THR A 77 4.55 -8.90 -10.08
N GLU A 78 3.73 -7.98 -10.60
CA GLU A 78 4.25 -6.87 -11.41
C GLU A 78 5.28 -6.04 -10.63
N ASN A 79 5.14 -5.94 -9.30
CA ASN A 79 6.11 -5.27 -8.44
C ASN A 79 7.49 -5.91 -8.53
N ASP A 80 7.59 -7.24 -8.55
CA ASP A 80 8.87 -7.96 -8.68
C ASP A 80 9.53 -7.67 -10.03
N SER A 81 8.74 -7.56 -11.10
CA SER A 81 9.24 -7.15 -12.42
C SER A 81 9.78 -5.70 -12.42
N ILE A 82 9.11 -4.80 -11.70
CA ILE A 82 9.59 -3.42 -11.52
C ILE A 82 10.90 -3.40 -10.74
N HIS A 83 10.99 -4.13 -9.64
CA HIS A 83 12.21 -4.24 -8.84
C HIS A 83 13.38 -4.79 -9.64
N ALA A 84 13.17 -5.89 -10.40
CA ALA A 84 14.20 -6.47 -11.26
C ALA A 84 14.66 -5.51 -12.37
N THR A 85 13.75 -4.68 -12.89
CA THR A 85 14.09 -3.66 -13.90
C THR A 85 14.94 -2.54 -13.29
N ILE A 86 14.57 -2.04 -12.12
CA ILE A 86 15.33 -1.03 -11.37
C ILE A 86 16.71 -1.56 -11.00
N GLU A 87 16.79 -2.78 -10.47
CA GLU A 87 18.05 -3.43 -10.10
C GLU A 87 18.98 -3.53 -11.32
N ARG A 88 18.48 -4.00 -12.46
CA ARG A 88 19.26 -4.09 -13.70
C ARG A 88 19.77 -2.73 -14.18
N ALA A 89 18.94 -1.70 -14.10
CA ALA A 89 19.29 -0.34 -14.51
C ALA A 89 20.31 0.32 -13.57
N THR A 90 20.25 0.01 -12.28
CA THR A 90 21.09 0.62 -11.25
C THR A 90 22.36 -0.16 -10.94
N ARG A 91 22.47 -1.42 -11.37
CA ARG A 91 23.61 -2.31 -11.11
C ARG A 91 25.00 -1.72 -11.42
N ARG A 92 25.10 -0.80 -12.38
CA ARG A 92 26.37 -0.17 -12.80
C ARG A 92 26.43 1.33 -12.49
N LEU A 93 25.45 1.85 -11.75
CA LEU A 93 25.40 3.26 -11.38
C LEU A 93 25.96 3.42 -9.96
N GLU A 94 26.85 4.38 -9.79
CA GLU A 94 27.27 4.82 -8.47
C GLU A 94 26.23 5.81 -7.93
N VAL A 95 25.55 5.43 -6.86
CA VAL A 95 24.46 6.23 -6.26
C VAL A 95 24.87 6.64 -4.86
N TYR A 96 25.03 7.95 -4.65
CA TYR A 96 25.50 8.57 -3.41
C TYR A 96 24.41 9.31 -2.66
N THR A 97 23.33 9.73 -3.35
CA THR A 97 22.24 10.52 -2.75
C THR A 97 20.87 9.91 -3.04
N PRO A 98 19.86 10.16 -2.19
CA PRO A 98 18.48 9.75 -2.46
C PRO A 98 17.92 10.30 -3.78
N ASP A 99 18.30 11.53 -4.15
CA ASP A 99 17.84 12.17 -5.39
C ASP A 99 18.32 11.43 -6.65
N GLN A 100 19.54 10.90 -6.60
CA GLN A 100 20.07 10.03 -7.65
C GLN A 100 19.27 8.72 -7.75
N TRP A 101 18.81 8.16 -6.63
CA TRP A 101 17.90 7.01 -6.65
C TRP A 101 16.58 7.35 -7.35
N TYR A 102 15.96 8.48 -7.04
CA TYR A 102 14.69 8.86 -7.68
C TYR A 102 14.84 9.02 -9.18
N THR A 103 15.94 9.65 -9.60
CA THR A 103 16.28 9.82 -11.02
C THR A 103 16.52 8.47 -11.70
N ALA A 104 17.31 7.59 -11.08
CA ALA A 104 17.61 6.28 -11.63
C ALA A 104 16.35 5.41 -11.76
N VAL A 105 15.46 5.44 -10.76
CA VAL A 105 14.18 4.72 -10.82
C VAL A 105 13.30 5.28 -11.93
N ARG A 106 13.15 6.61 -12.06
CA ARG A 106 12.38 7.21 -13.17
C ARG A 106 12.88 6.75 -14.54
N ALA A 107 14.20 6.66 -14.71
CA ALA A 107 14.86 6.27 -15.95
C ALA A 107 14.99 4.74 -16.17
N ALA A 108 14.69 3.91 -15.17
CA ALA A 108 14.97 2.47 -15.23
C ALA A 108 14.20 1.75 -16.34
N ARG A 109 13.00 2.22 -16.68
CA ARG A 109 12.14 1.61 -17.71
C ARG A 109 12.35 2.31 -19.05
N VAL A 110 13.12 1.68 -19.94
CA VAL A 110 13.54 2.26 -21.24
C VAL A 110 12.48 2.14 -22.33
N SER A 111 11.78 1.00 -22.44
CA SER A 111 10.91 0.68 -23.59
C SER A 111 9.44 1.08 -23.41
N LYS A 112 9.02 1.40 -22.20
CA LYS A 112 7.65 1.81 -21.85
C LYS A 112 7.68 3.18 -21.18
N GLN A 113 6.52 3.71 -20.81
CA GLN A 113 6.42 4.97 -20.08
C GLN A 113 7.35 4.98 -18.85
N PRO A 114 8.06 6.07 -18.52
CA PRO A 114 8.86 6.15 -17.30
C PRO A 114 8.03 5.86 -16.03
N TYR A 115 8.69 5.42 -14.95
CA TYR A 115 7.99 5.25 -13.68
C TYR A 115 7.68 6.63 -13.05
N LYS A 116 6.43 6.83 -12.60
CA LYS A 116 6.06 7.99 -11.79
C LYS A 116 6.57 7.77 -10.37
N VAL A 117 7.66 8.46 -10.01
CA VAL A 117 8.19 8.45 -8.64
C VAL A 117 7.65 9.66 -7.89
N LYS A 118 6.82 9.41 -6.88
CA LYS A 118 6.42 10.40 -5.89
C LYS A 118 7.39 10.36 -4.71
N GLU A 119 8.02 11.48 -4.43
CA GLU A 119 8.88 11.68 -3.26
C GLU A 119 8.00 11.97 -2.04
N MET A 120 8.29 11.32 -0.92
CA MET A 120 7.53 11.44 0.31
C MET A 120 8.45 11.85 1.46
N THR A 121 7.89 12.61 2.39
CA THR A 121 8.54 13.14 3.59
C THR A 121 7.83 12.62 4.84
N ALA A 122 8.42 12.84 6.00
CA ALA A 122 7.84 12.47 7.29
C ALA A 122 6.40 13.00 7.50
N LYS A 123 6.08 14.15 6.86
CA LYS A 123 4.76 14.80 6.94
C LYS A 123 3.68 14.08 6.15
N ASP A 124 4.07 13.30 5.16
CA ASP A 124 3.13 12.55 4.31
C ASP A 124 2.68 11.25 4.98
N PHE A 125 3.34 10.83 6.06
CA PHE A 125 3.00 9.61 6.79
C PHE A 125 1.94 9.86 7.86
N VAL A 126 0.87 9.06 7.78
CA VAL A 126 -0.25 9.07 8.71
C VAL A 126 -0.14 7.88 9.66
N ASP A 127 -0.34 8.11 10.96
CA ASP A 127 -0.27 7.06 11.97
C ASP A 127 -1.56 6.22 12.03
N PHE A 128 -1.76 5.37 11.03
CA PHE A 128 -2.88 4.43 10.96
C PHE A 128 -2.86 3.41 12.10
N LYS A 129 -1.68 3.09 12.64
CA LYS A 129 -1.54 2.20 13.80
C LYS A 129 -2.22 2.79 15.03
N SER A 130 -1.93 4.04 15.38
CA SER A 130 -2.58 4.71 16.51
C SER A 130 -4.10 4.83 16.30
N MET A 131 -4.54 5.21 15.10
CA MET A 131 -5.97 5.31 14.77
C MET A 131 -6.70 3.96 14.84
N SER A 132 -6.10 2.90 14.28
CA SER A 132 -6.67 1.55 14.29
C SER A 132 -6.83 1.01 15.71
N ASN A 133 -5.93 1.35 16.62
CA ASN A 133 -6.00 0.89 18.01
C ASN A 133 -7.15 1.54 18.81
N LYS A 134 -7.63 2.71 18.39
CA LYS A 134 -8.78 3.38 19.01
C LYS A 134 -10.11 2.73 18.62
N VAL A 135 -10.15 2.07 17.46
CA VAL A 135 -11.33 1.35 16.98
C VAL A 135 -11.32 -0.06 17.56
N LYS A 136 -12.21 -0.31 18.51
CA LYS A 136 -12.46 -1.65 19.05
C LYS A 136 -13.29 -2.44 18.02
N ASN A 137 -12.99 -3.73 17.85
CA ASN A 137 -13.74 -4.68 17.00
C ASN A 137 -13.59 -4.54 15.47
N LEU A 138 -12.43 -4.11 14.96
CA LEU A 138 -12.15 -4.23 13.53
C LEU A 138 -11.95 -5.72 13.16
N GLN A 139 -12.99 -6.37 12.66
CA GLN A 139 -12.91 -7.74 12.17
C GLN A 139 -12.51 -7.76 10.69
N LEU A 140 -11.38 -8.41 10.39
CA LEU A 140 -10.97 -8.68 9.01
C LEU A 140 -11.74 -9.88 8.47
N VAL A 141 -12.84 -9.63 7.79
CA VAL A 141 -13.57 -10.68 7.08
C VAL A 141 -12.84 -10.96 5.78
N THR A 142 -12.06 -12.04 5.74
CA THR A 142 -11.46 -12.54 4.50
C THR A 142 -12.41 -13.56 3.88
N MET A 143 -12.92 -13.32 2.68
CA MET A 143 -13.66 -14.35 1.96
C MET A 143 -12.71 -15.53 1.70
N GLY A 144 -12.95 -16.66 2.37
CA GLY A 144 -12.12 -17.87 2.27
C GLY A 144 -11.83 -18.61 3.57
N ARG A 145 -12.09 -18.03 4.75
CA ARG A 145 -12.19 -18.79 6.01
C ARG A 145 -13.36 -18.28 6.85
N LYS A 146 -14.36 -19.15 7.01
CA LYS A 146 -15.48 -18.99 7.92
C LYS A 146 -14.95 -19.05 9.36
N LEU A 147 -15.22 -18.03 10.17
CA LEU A 147 -15.31 -18.18 11.62
C LEU A 147 -16.60 -17.48 12.04
N CYS A 148 -17.52 -18.29 12.58
CA CYS A 148 -18.83 -17.86 13.06
C CYS A 148 -18.73 -16.96 14.30
N GLY A 149 -19.78 -16.15 14.51
CA GLY A 149 -20.18 -15.53 15.78
C GLY A 149 -20.06 -13.99 15.79
N ALA A 150 -21.05 -13.20 16.19
CA ALA A 150 -22.39 -13.42 16.70
C ALA A 150 -23.26 -12.18 16.32
N GLU A 151 -24.58 -12.35 16.27
CA GLU A 151 -25.52 -11.24 16.06
C GLU A 151 -25.40 -10.21 17.19
N PRO A 152 -25.47 -8.89 16.91
CA PRO A 152 -25.59 -7.90 17.96
C PRO A 152 -26.97 -8.01 18.60
N GLY A 153 -27.00 -8.57 19.80
CA GLY A 153 -28.12 -8.42 20.72
C GLY A 153 -28.42 -6.94 20.95
N SER A 154 -29.72 -6.65 20.99
CA SER A 154 -30.33 -5.39 21.39
C SER A 154 -29.62 -4.74 22.58
N LEU A 155 -29.19 -3.49 22.39
CA LEU A 155 -28.77 -2.59 23.47
C LEU A 155 -29.94 -2.34 24.44
N PRO A 156 -29.71 -2.29 25.76
CA PRO A 156 -30.59 -1.57 26.68
C PRO A 156 -30.48 -0.05 26.53
#